data_AF-A0A9P4WKI6-F1
#
_entry.id   AF-A0A9P4WKI6-F1
#
_cell.length_a   1.000
_cell.length_b   1.000
_cell.length_c   1.000
_cell.angle_alpha   90.00
_cell.angle_beta   90.00
_cell.angle_gamma   90.00
#
_symmetry.space_group_name_H-M   'P 1'
#
loop_
_entity.id
_entity.type
_entity.pdbx_description
1 polymer ?
#
loop_
_entity_poly.entity_id
_entity_poly.type
_entity_poly.pdbx_seq_one_letter_code
_entity_poly.pdbx_strand_id
1 'polypeptide(L)'
;MSCNLQTNAQKYDRQNAQSNRSGTSSSFANLNSASAYAMRSELRRCEGELKKTKEDLRKERHRYRSLEGTKNKLQTEHRQQKSDIENLQLDLKHLRYIDEDMCYFTNTYLRPYAQKRGVRLKDDTLVSYEAVLKPMFNDALQAHNLRSEVKNLQGHVQATEEEAEALQTRLAEAQVLSEESRALHDQVQSLQNEVQKLQRQLLAKVEKVRVVTDDAFDKDFRNLAAMVKSLGRSVKITKETNMSEALGNRGLLLDVQDHQWSTRARKKCFTEAWIWSVLLDCVFKTPFTVLGENGAAIAELWGKLFDNKHVRGWPNPSALCESWRRTTVEHAVAGMSQDMSLGTNNKAEGGLTDGAPPQELNDAELQMHNAVANEIGTRLANMSTAADFQLIPKVIEAAIALSLQMSLQRSRLQVTFPNVGDRFDRARMASMHDPDGEDMEDGVVAFIVRPGLTKWGNAHGKHFDQRHDIVHSLVQLEAHRGVEVKSEPM
;
A
#
# COMPACT_ATOMS: atom_id res chain seq x y z
N MET A 1 -37.10 -13.79 62.01
CA MET A 1 -38.57 -13.95 61.96
C MET A 1 -38.93 -15.20 62.74
N SER A 2 -39.99 -15.17 63.57
CA SER A 2 -40.78 -16.32 64.10
C SER A 2 -40.04 -17.50 64.79
N CYS A 3 -40.53 -18.17 65.82
CA CYS A 3 -41.55 -17.93 66.87
C CYS A 3 -41.01 -18.64 68.13
N ASN A 4 -41.09 -18.13 69.36
CA ASN A 4 -42.25 -17.73 70.16
C ASN A 4 -43.06 -18.92 70.73
N LEU A 5 -43.41 -18.83 72.03
CA LEU A 5 -44.33 -19.68 72.83
C LEU A 5 -43.78 -21.05 73.33
N GLN A 6 -44.11 -21.59 74.53
CA GLN A 6 -44.81 -21.08 75.74
C GLN A 6 -44.39 -21.98 76.96
N THR A 7 -43.84 -21.46 78.07
CA THR A 7 -44.48 -21.03 79.34
C THR A 7 -45.31 -22.05 80.16
N ASN A 8 -44.93 -22.21 81.44
CA ASN A 8 -45.80 -22.34 82.64
C ASN A 8 -46.69 -23.63 82.75
N ALA A 9 -47.34 -23.97 83.88
CA ALA A 9 -47.61 -23.23 85.12
C ALA A 9 -47.91 -24.12 86.35
N GLN A 10 -47.80 -23.53 87.56
CA GLN A 10 -48.61 -23.80 88.78
C GLN A 10 -48.41 -25.16 89.50
N LYS A 11 -48.76 -25.34 90.79
CA LYS A 11 -49.51 -24.54 91.80
C LYS A 11 -48.80 -24.69 93.18
N TYR A 12 -48.67 -23.68 94.05
CA TYR A 12 -49.67 -23.22 95.05
C TYR A 12 -50.30 -24.41 95.83
N ASP A 13 -50.18 -24.55 97.15
CA ASP A 13 -50.72 -23.62 98.16
C ASP A 13 -50.36 -23.95 99.64
N ARG A 14 -50.66 -22.99 100.54
CA ARG A 14 -50.58 -22.95 102.04
C ARG A 14 -49.39 -22.17 102.63
N GLN A 15 -49.47 -20.87 102.97
CA GLN A 15 -50.44 -20.04 103.74
C GLN A 15 -50.23 -19.95 105.26
N ASN A 16 -50.22 -18.69 105.73
CA ASN A 16 -50.79 -18.14 106.98
C ASN A 16 -50.19 -18.48 108.36
N ALA A 17 -49.30 -17.59 108.83
CA ALA A 17 -49.36 -16.86 110.13
C ALA A 17 -48.12 -15.94 110.26
N GLN A 18 -48.14 -14.73 110.82
CA GLN A 18 -49.24 -13.90 111.33
C GLN A 18 -48.83 -12.40 111.33
N SER A 19 -49.77 -11.54 110.91
CA SER A 19 -50.22 -10.29 111.57
C SER A 19 -49.23 -9.20 112.04
N ASN A 20 -49.36 -8.02 111.40
CA ASN A 20 -49.49 -6.66 111.95
C ASN A 20 -48.90 -6.29 113.33
N ARG A 21 -48.03 -5.26 113.36
CA ARG A 21 -48.13 -3.96 114.11
C ARG A 21 -46.76 -3.24 113.99
N SER A 22 -46.62 -2.05 113.41
CA SER A 22 -47.11 -0.71 113.79
C SER A 22 -46.52 -0.14 115.10
N GLY A 23 -45.66 0.89 115.00
CA GLY A 23 -45.55 1.98 115.98
C GLY A 23 -44.54 1.87 117.14
N THR A 24 -43.47 2.66 117.05
CA THR A 24 -42.97 3.63 118.07
C THR A 24 -42.63 3.22 119.54
N SER A 25 -41.37 3.52 119.92
CA SER A 25 -40.93 4.18 121.19
C SER A 25 -40.29 3.38 122.38
N SER A 26 -38.98 3.60 122.59
CA SER A 26 -38.21 3.90 123.84
C SER A 26 -38.15 3.04 125.15
N SER A 27 -37.02 2.30 125.33
CA SER A 27 -36.06 2.30 126.50
C SER A 27 -36.27 1.60 127.90
N PHE A 28 -35.15 1.06 128.48
CA PHE A 28 -34.78 0.63 129.90
C PHE A 28 -35.03 -0.85 130.43
N ALA A 29 -34.49 -1.28 131.62
CA ALA A 29 -34.04 -2.69 131.95
C ALA A 29 -34.00 -3.25 133.45
N ASN A 30 -33.64 -4.56 133.66
CA ASN A 30 -33.10 -5.33 134.88
C ASN A 30 -34.06 -6.01 135.93
N LEU A 31 -33.79 -7.04 136.82
CA LEU A 31 -32.72 -8.09 137.09
C LEU A 31 -33.11 -9.22 138.17
N ASN A 32 -32.20 -10.21 138.48
CA ASN A 32 -32.00 -11.08 139.71
C ASN A 32 -32.63 -12.54 139.94
N SER A 33 -32.12 -13.33 140.94
CA SER A 33 -32.40 -14.81 141.21
C SER A 33 -32.16 -15.36 142.69
N ALA A 34 -32.08 -16.70 142.98
CA ALA A 34 -32.26 -17.33 144.34
C ALA A 34 -31.38 -18.58 144.85
N SER A 35 -31.96 -19.70 145.39
CA SER A 35 -31.44 -20.55 146.56
C SER A 35 -31.18 -22.11 146.37
N ALA A 36 -30.77 -22.90 147.42
CA ALA A 36 -29.89 -24.11 147.23
C ALA A 36 -29.91 -25.48 148.07
N TYR A 37 -30.01 -25.59 149.42
CA TYR A 37 -29.26 -26.67 150.15
C TYR A 37 -29.80 -28.14 150.19
N ALA A 38 -31.11 -28.38 150.35
CA ALA A 38 -31.66 -29.73 150.65
C ALA A 38 -31.39 -30.78 149.54
N MET A 39 -31.20 -30.31 148.31
CA MET A 39 -30.88 -31.10 147.11
C MET A 39 -29.67 -32.02 147.29
N ARG A 40 -28.74 -31.69 148.20
CA ARG A 40 -27.42 -32.35 148.38
C ARG A 40 -27.48 -33.81 148.84
N SER A 41 -28.54 -34.26 149.52
CA SER A 41 -28.65 -35.66 149.99
C SER A 41 -29.13 -36.58 148.88
N GLU A 42 -30.22 -36.22 148.21
CA GLU A 42 -30.71 -36.97 147.04
C GLU A 42 -29.67 -36.99 145.93
N LEU A 43 -28.91 -35.89 145.76
CA LEU A 43 -27.74 -35.82 144.89
C LEU A 43 -26.82 -37.03 145.02
N ARG A 44 -26.53 -37.56 146.22
CA ARG A 44 -25.67 -38.74 146.39
C ARG A 44 -26.31 -40.06 145.96
N ARG A 45 -27.62 -40.27 146.21
CA ARG A 45 -28.31 -41.48 145.72
C ARG A 45 -28.44 -41.42 144.19
N CYS A 46 -28.84 -40.25 143.69
CA CYS A 46 -28.86 -39.95 142.27
C CYS A 46 -27.47 -40.10 141.64
N GLU A 47 -26.37 -39.67 142.27
CA GLU A 47 -24.99 -39.88 141.78
C GLU A 47 -24.66 -41.37 141.64
N GLY A 48 -25.08 -42.22 142.58
CA GLY A 48 -24.89 -43.67 142.52
C GLY A 48 -25.64 -44.32 141.35
N GLU A 49 -26.94 -44.03 141.23
CA GLU A 49 -27.78 -44.53 140.14
C GLU A 49 -27.37 -43.93 138.77
N LEU A 50 -26.97 -42.66 138.75
CA LEU A 50 -26.39 -41.96 137.60
C LEU A 50 -25.04 -42.59 137.20
N LYS A 51 -24.22 -43.05 138.14
CA LYS A 51 -22.96 -43.74 137.84
C LYS A 51 -23.20 -45.12 137.23
N LYS A 52 -24.16 -45.89 137.75
CA LYS A 52 -24.55 -47.18 137.17
C LYS A 52 -25.15 -47.00 135.78
N THR A 53 -26.14 -46.12 135.63
CA THR A 53 -26.78 -45.84 134.33
C THR A 53 -25.81 -45.22 133.33
N LYS A 54 -24.84 -44.39 133.73
CA LYS A 54 -23.75 -43.93 132.86
C LYS A 54 -22.88 -45.07 132.34
N GLU A 55 -22.62 -46.10 133.16
CA GLU A 55 -21.79 -47.24 132.75
C GLU A 55 -22.58 -48.22 131.86
N ASP A 56 -23.85 -48.48 132.14
CA ASP A 56 -24.68 -49.30 131.26
C ASP A 56 -24.99 -48.56 129.94
N LEU A 57 -25.19 -47.23 129.97
CA LEU A 57 -25.23 -46.37 128.78
C LEU A 57 -23.88 -46.36 128.02
N ARG A 58 -22.74 -46.47 128.71
CA ARG A 58 -21.41 -46.58 128.07
C ARG A 58 -21.29 -47.90 127.31
N LYS A 59 -21.70 -49.02 127.91
CA LYS A 59 -21.72 -50.34 127.27
C LYS A 59 -22.66 -50.34 126.06
N GLU A 60 -23.89 -49.85 126.21
CA GLU A 60 -24.85 -49.87 125.11
C GLU A 60 -24.46 -48.89 123.99
N ARG A 61 -23.85 -47.74 124.30
CA ARG A 61 -23.20 -46.89 123.29
C ARG A 61 -22.04 -47.59 122.58
N HIS A 62 -21.27 -48.44 123.27
CA HIS A 62 -20.21 -49.22 122.64
C HIS A 62 -20.79 -50.32 121.72
N ARG A 63 -21.86 -50.99 122.16
CA ARG A 63 -22.59 -52.00 121.37
C ARG A 63 -23.22 -51.37 120.13
N TYR A 64 -23.86 -50.21 120.28
CA TYR A 64 -24.42 -49.43 119.19
C TYR A 64 -23.35 -49.02 118.17
N ARG A 65 -22.20 -48.47 118.61
CA ARG A 65 -21.05 -48.19 117.73
C ARG A 65 -20.54 -49.44 116.99
N SER A 66 -20.53 -50.60 117.66
CA SER A 66 -20.10 -51.85 117.03
C SER A 66 -21.07 -52.32 115.95
N LEU A 67 -22.38 -52.21 116.20
CA LEU A 67 -23.44 -52.52 115.24
C LEU A 67 -23.49 -51.51 114.09
N GLU A 68 -23.20 -50.24 114.35
CA GLU A 68 -23.08 -49.21 113.32
C GLU A 68 -21.82 -49.43 112.46
N GLY A 69 -20.72 -49.90 113.06
CA GLY A 69 -19.54 -50.35 112.32
C GLY A 69 -19.82 -51.51 111.36
N THR A 70 -20.52 -52.56 111.81
CA THR A 70 -20.87 -53.70 110.95
C THR A 70 -21.92 -53.33 109.89
N LYS A 71 -22.93 -52.53 110.25
CA LYS A 71 -23.89 -51.93 109.30
C LYS A 71 -23.19 -51.14 108.20
N ASN A 72 -22.23 -50.28 108.55
CA ASN A 72 -21.49 -49.48 107.57
C ASN A 72 -20.62 -50.37 106.66
N LYS A 73 -19.96 -51.41 107.20
CA LYS A 73 -19.18 -52.38 106.42
C LYS A 73 -20.05 -53.13 105.41
N LEU A 74 -21.19 -53.66 105.84
CA LEU A 74 -22.17 -54.31 104.95
C LEU A 74 -22.73 -53.34 103.90
N GLN A 75 -22.95 -52.07 104.25
CA GLN A 75 -23.40 -51.07 103.30
C GLN A 75 -22.33 -50.71 102.26
N THR A 76 -21.04 -50.74 102.60
CA THR A 76 -19.95 -50.62 101.60
C THR A 76 -19.84 -51.85 100.71
N GLU A 77 -19.96 -53.05 101.26
CA GLU A 77 -19.90 -54.32 100.50
C GLU A 77 -21.06 -54.43 99.49
N HIS A 78 -22.28 -54.08 99.91
CA HIS A 78 -23.44 -54.02 99.01
C HIS A 78 -23.28 -52.97 97.91
N ARG A 79 -22.62 -51.83 98.17
CA ARG A 79 -22.35 -50.82 97.14
C ARG A 79 -21.37 -51.34 96.10
N GLN A 80 -20.31 -52.04 96.52
CA GLN A 80 -19.34 -52.66 95.61
C GLN A 80 -20.03 -53.70 94.72
N GLN A 81 -20.72 -54.67 95.32
CA GLN A 81 -21.43 -55.72 94.57
C GLN A 81 -22.44 -55.17 93.55
N LYS A 82 -23.12 -54.06 93.87
CA LYS A 82 -24.01 -53.39 92.91
C LYS A 82 -23.24 -52.80 91.72
N SER A 83 -22.09 -52.15 91.97
CA SER A 83 -21.23 -51.63 90.90
C SER A 83 -20.66 -52.74 90.01
N ASP A 84 -20.29 -53.88 90.60
CA ASP A 84 -19.74 -55.02 89.87
C ASP A 84 -20.79 -55.64 88.93
N ILE A 85 -22.06 -55.73 89.38
CA ILE A 85 -23.20 -56.16 88.56
C ILE A 85 -23.49 -55.17 87.43
N GLU A 86 -23.43 -53.86 87.69
CA GLU A 86 -23.66 -52.82 86.68
C GLU A 86 -22.57 -52.83 85.59
N ASN A 87 -21.31 -53.10 85.95
CA ASN A 87 -20.22 -53.30 85.00
C ASN A 87 -20.42 -54.58 84.15
N LEU A 88 -20.73 -55.72 84.76
CA LEU A 88 -20.96 -56.98 84.02
C LEU A 88 -22.17 -56.90 83.07
N GLN A 89 -23.19 -56.10 83.39
CA GLN A 89 -24.30 -55.82 82.48
C GLN A 89 -23.88 -54.94 81.28
N LEU A 90 -22.90 -54.04 81.47
CA LEU A 90 -22.31 -53.26 80.39
C LEU A 90 -21.50 -54.15 79.44
N ASP A 91 -20.65 -55.04 79.98
CA ASP A 91 -19.82 -55.96 79.21
C ASP A 91 -20.66 -56.93 78.36
N LEU A 92 -21.71 -57.52 78.95
CA LEU A 92 -22.66 -58.37 78.22
C LEU A 92 -23.38 -57.61 77.10
N LYS A 93 -23.67 -56.32 77.29
CA LYS A 93 -24.27 -55.46 76.25
C LYS A 93 -23.26 -55.18 75.12
N HIS A 94 -21.99 -54.95 75.43
CA HIS A 94 -20.94 -54.77 74.43
C HIS A 94 -20.68 -56.06 73.63
N LEU A 95 -20.63 -57.22 74.27
CA LEU A 95 -20.47 -58.51 73.58
C LEU A 95 -21.62 -58.79 72.61
N ARG A 96 -22.87 -58.52 73.01
CA ARG A 96 -24.04 -58.69 72.13
C ARG A 96 -24.04 -57.71 70.94
N TYR A 97 -23.56 -56.48 71.15
CA TYR A 97 -23.39 -55.51 70.09
C TYR A 97 -22.31 -55.94 69.07
N ILE A 98 -21.20 -56.53 69.54
CA ILE A 98 -20.15 -57.09 68.66
C ILE A 98 -20.68 -58.26 67.83
N ASP A 99 -21.52 -59.13 68.41
CA ASP A 99 -22.16 -60.25 67.69
C ASP A 99 -23.15 -59.76 66.61
N GLU A 100 -23.95 -58.74 66.93
CA GLU A 100 -24.86 -58.07 65.98
C GLU A 100 -24.09 -57.39 64.82
N ASP A 101 -23.02 -56.63 65.11
CA ASP A 101 -22.18 -55.97 64.10
C ASP A 101 -21.37 -56.96 63.25
N MET A 102 -20.84 -58.04 63.85
CA MET A 102 -20.16 -59.12 63.11
C MET A 102 -21.14 -59.85 62.19
N CYS A 103 -22.35 -60.17 62.67
CA CYS A 103 -23.41 -60.71 61.82
C CYS A 103 -23.75 -59.75 60.67
N TYR A 104 -23.87 -58.45 60.91
CA TYR A 104 -24.11 -57.47 59.85
C TYR A 104 -22.96 -57.45 58.82
N PHE A 105 -21.71 -57.37 59.28
CA PHE A 105 -20.53 -57.31 58.42
C PHE A 105 -20.37 -58.58 57.55
N THR A 106 -20.59 -59.76 58.14
CA THR A 106 -20.56 -61.06 57.45
C THR A 106 -21.62 -61.14 56.35
N ASN A 107 -22.86 -60.71 56.65
CA ASN A 107 -23.96 -60.77 55.69
C ASN A 107 -23.85 -59.69 54.59
N THR A 108 -23.42 -58.47 54.93
CA THR A 108 -23.41 -57.32 54.00
C THR A 108 -22.18 -57.28 53.09
N TYR A 109 -20.99 -57.62 53.60
CA TYR A 109 -19.73 -57.46 52.85
C TYR A 109 -19.06 -58.78 52.50
N LEU A 110 -18.83 -59.66 53.50
CA LEU A 110 -18.07 -60.89 53.28
C LEU A 110 -18.81 -61.90 52.41
N ARG A 111 -20.08 -62.22 52.69
CA ARG A 111 -20.81 -63.22 51.91
C ARG A 111 -20.97 -62.84 50.42
N PRO A 112 -21.32 -61.58 50.06
CA PRO A 112 -21.36 -61.17 48.65
C PRO A 112 -19.98 -61.15 47.98
N TYR A 113 -18.91 -60.77 48.68
CA TYR A 113 -17.55 -60.81 48.14
C TYR A 113 -17.06 -62.26 47.93
N ALA A 114 -17.27 -63.13 48.92
CA ALA A 114 -16.96 -64.56 48.84
C ALA A 114 -17.69 -65.23 47.67
N GLN A 115 -18.99 -64.94 47.51
CA GLN A 115 -19.80 -65.43 46.38
C GLN A 115 -19.23 -64.96 45.03
N LYS A 116 -18.85 -63.68 44.89
CA LYS A 116 -18.21 -63.15 43.67
C LYS A 116 -16.84 -63.78 43.37
N ARG A 117 -16.05 -64.10 44.41
CA ARG A 117 -14.76 -64.79 44.29
C ARG A 117 -14.86 -66.32 44.24
N GLY A 118 -16.06 -66.90 44.30
CA GLY A 118 -16.29 -68.35 44.30
C GLY A 118 -15.87 -69.09 45.58
N VAL A 119 -15.49 -68.36 46.63
CA VAL A 119 -15.05 -68.93 47.92
C VAL A 119 -16.27 -69.28 48.76
N ARG A 120 -16.34 -70.50 49.29
CA ARG A 120 -17.40 -70.89 50.23
C ARG A 120 -17.00 -70.50 51.65
N LEU A 121 -17.70 -69.53 52.22
CA LEU A 121 -17.73 -69.35 53.67
C LEU A 121 -18.45 -70.58 54.26
N LYS A 122 -17.67 -71.49 54.86
CA LYS A 122 -18.16 -72.67 55.58
C LYS A 122 -17.80 -72.52 57.04
N ASP A 123 -18.84 -72.52 57.87
CA ASP A 123 -18.80 -72.55 59.33
C ASP A 123 -18.10 -71.31 59.94
N ASP A 124 -18.55 -70.85 61.12
CA ASP A 124 -18.05 -69.64 61.77
C ASP A 124 -16.67 -69.85 62.45
N THR A 125 -15.72 -70.26 61.63
CA THR A 125 -14.33 -70.55 61.99
C THR A 125 -13.43 -69.41 61.52
N LEU A 126 -12.46 -69.01 62.35
CA LEU A 126 -11.53 -67.91 62.02
C LEU A 126 -10.81 -68.13 60.67
N VAL A 127 -10.60 -69.39 60.29
CA VAL A 127 -9.98 -69.80 59.02
C VAL A 127 -10.88 -69.49 57.81
N SER A 128 -12.21 -69.70 57.89
CA SER A 128 -13.12 -69.36 56.79
C SER A 128 -13.23 -67.84 56.60
N TYR A 129 -13.17 -67.09 57.70
CA TYR A 129 -13.08 -65.63 57.71
C TYR A 129 -11.76 -65.11 57.11
N GLU A 130 -10.59 -65.62 57.54
CA GLU A 130 -9.29 -65.19 56.98
C GLU A 130 -9.21 -65.48 55.46
N ALA A 131 -9.69 -66.65 55.02
CA ALA A 131 -9.68 -67.06 53.62
C ALA A 131 -10.46 -66.12 52.68
N VAL A 132 -11.39 -65.31 53.21
CA VAL A 132 -12.15 -64.30 52.45
C VAL A 132 -11.63 -62.89 52.71
N LEU A 133 -11.34 -62.54 53.97
CA LEU A 133 -10.80 -61.22 54.37
C LEU A 133 -9.46 -60.92 53.69
N LYS A 134 -8.54 -61.88 53.64
CA LYS A 134 -7.18 -61.68 53.15
C LYS A 134 -7.14 -61.36 51.64
N PRO A 135 -7.89 -62.08 50.76
CA PRO A 135 -8.16 -61.61 49.41
C PRO A 135 -8.88 -60.25 49.35
N MET A 136 -9.89 -60.01 50.20
CA MET A 136 -10.67 -58.77 50.15
C MET A 136 -9.84 -57.51 50.45
N PHE A 137 -8.91 -57.59 51.41
CA PHE A 137 -7.98 -56.50 51.70
C PHE A 137 -6.92 -56.33 50.59
N ASN A 138 -6.43 -57.42 49.99
CA ASN A 138 -5.52 -57.33 48.85
C ASN A 138 -6.22 -56.68 47.63
N ASP A 139 -7.46 -57.06 47.34
CA ASP A 139 -8.30 -56.43 46.31
C ASP A 139 -8.54 -54.94 46.61
N ALA A 140 -8.79 -54.58 47.88
CA ALA A 140 -8.99 -53.18 48.28
C ALA A 140 -7.72 -52.33 48.14
N LEU A 141 -6.54 -52.89 48.45
CA LEU A 141 -5.25 -52.25 48.25
C LEU A 141 -4.92 -52.09 46.76
N GLN A 142 -5.21 -53.10 45.92
CA GLN A 142 -5.08 -52.97 44.47
C GLN A 142 -6.08 -51.94 43.90
N ALA A 143 -7.31 -51.90 44.40
CA ALA A 143 -8.31 -50.92 44.01
C ALA A 143 -7.93 -49.48 44.42
N HIS A 144 -7.18 -49.28 45.51
CA HIS A 144 -6.59 -47.98 45.84
C HIS A 144 -5.56 -47.56 44.79
N ASN A 145 -4.65 -48.46 44.42
CA ASN A 145 -3.63 -48.18 43.41
C ASN A 145 -4.26 -47.88 42.04
N LEU A 146 -5.24 -48.69 41.61
CA LEU A 146 -6.01 -48.46 40.38
C LEU A 146 -6.80 -47.14 40.41
N ARG A 147 -7.33 -46.71 41.58
CA ARG A 147 -7.95 -45.37 41.71
C ARG A 147 -6.93 -44.24 41.57
N SER A 148 -5.72 -44.42 42.11
CA SER A 148 -4.63 -43.45 41.93
C SER A 148 -4.18 -43.38 40.48
N GLU A 149 -4.08 -44.52 39.79
CA GLU A 149 -3.74 -44.64 38.38
C GLU A 149 -4.82 -44.02 37.48
N VAL A 150 -6.10 -44.36 37.69
CA VAL A 150 -7.23 -43.73 36.98
C VAL A 150 -7.27 -42.22 37.20
N LYS A 151 -7.03 -41.73 38.42
CA LYS A 151 -6.96 -40.28 38.68
C LYS A 151 -5.79 -39.62 37.96
N ASN A 152 -4.63 -40.29 37.89
CA ASN A 152 -3.46 -39.77 37.16
C ASN A 152 -3.71 -39.78 35.64
N LEU A 153 -4.32 -40.83 35.10
CA LEU A 153 -4.75 -40.91 33.71
C LEU A 153 -5.81 -39.86 33.37
N GLN A 154 -6.76 -39.56 34.25
CA GLN A 154 -7.70 -38.45 34.08
C GLN A 154 -6.99 -37.09 34.03
N GLY A 155 -5.97 -36.87 34.88
CA GLY A 155 -5.12 -35.68 34.80
C GLY A 155 -4.33 -35.58 33.49
N HIS A 156 -3.82 -36.70 32.97
CA HIS A 156 -3.18 -36.74 31.67
C HIS A 156 -4.15 -36.48 30.51
N VAL A 157 -5.36 -37.06 30.54
CA VAL A 157 -6.40 -36.80 29.52
C VAL A 157 -6.76 -35.32 29.49
N GLN A 158 -7.08 -34.72 30.64
CA GLN A 158 -7.40 -33.30 30.73
C GLN A 158 -6.24 -32.42 30.21
N ALA A 159 -4.99 -32.74 30.58
CA ALA A 159 -3.83 -32.01 30.06
C ALA A 159 -3.67 -32.12 28.54
N THR A 160 -3.98 -33.29 27.94
CA THR A 160 -3.96 -33.45 26.48
C THR A 160 -5.15 -32.80 25.78
N GLU A 161 -6.31 -32.65 26.45
CA GLU A 161 -7.45 -31.89 25.95
C GLU A 161 -7.12 -30.37 25.95
N GLU A 162 -6.54 -29.86 27.04
CA GLU A 162 -6.05 -28.48 27.14
C GLU A 162 -4.94 -28.18 26.09
N GLU A 163 -4.01 -29.11 25.84
CA GLU A 163 -3.01 -28.98 24.78
C GLU A 163 -3.64 -29.03 23.37
N ALA A 164 -4.65 -29.87 23.15
CA ALA A 164 -5.35 -29.94 21.86
C ALA A 164 -6.12 -28.65 21.56
N GLU A 165 -6.82 -28.06 22.54
CA GLU A 165 -7.49 -26.77 22.38
C GLU A 165 -6.50 -25.62 22.10
N ALA A 166 -5.35 -25.61 22.80
CA ALA A 166 -4.28 -24.65 22.54
C ALA A 166 -3.66 -24.79 21.14
N LEU A 167 -3.46 -26.02 20.65
CA LEU A 167 -2.98 -26.29 19.30
C LEU A 167 -4.03 -25.90 18.24
N GLN A 168 -5.31 -26.15 18.48
CA GLN A 168 -6.38 -25.78 17.56
C GLN A 168 -6.61 -24.25 17.50
N THR A 169 -6.39 -23.54 18.60
CA THR A 169 -6.38 -22.07 18.65
C THR A 169 -5.21 -21.52 17.81
N ARG A 170 -4.01 -22.07 18.00
CA ARG A 170 -2.83 -21.72 17.18
C ARG A 170 -2.98 -22.04 15.70
N LEU A 171 -3.72 -23.10 15.35
CA LEU A 171 -4.03 -23.42 13.95
C LEU A 171 -4.88 -22.32 13.31
N ALA A 172 -5.89 -21.81 14.04
CA ALA A 172 -6.73 -20.71 13.57
C ALA A 172 -5.94 -19.39 13.43
N GLU A 173 -5.07 -19.07 14.39
CA GLU A 173 -4.15 -17.91 14.29
C GLU A 173 -3.25 -18.01 13.05
N ALA A 174 -2.67 -19.19 12.80
CA ALA A 174 -1.82 -19.44 11.63
C ALA A 174 -2.59 -19.37 10.31
N GLN A 175 -3.88 -19.76 10.29
CA GLN A 175 -4.74 -19.60 9.11
C GLN A 175 -5.01 -18.12 8.80
N VAL A 176 -5.35 -17.30 9.80
CA VAL A 176 -5.56 -15.85 9.63
C VAL A 176 -4.28 -15.17 9.11
N LEU A 177 -3.11 -15.48 9.69
CA LEU A 177 -1.82 -14.96 9.21
C LEU A 177 -1.48 -15.42 7.78
N SER A 178 -1.90 -16.63 7.38
CA SER A 178 -1.74 -17.12 6.00
C SER A 178 -2.64 -16.39 5.01
N GLU A 179 -3.86 -15.99 5.42
CA GLU A 179 -4.76 -15.18 4.58
C GLU A 179 -4.28 -13.74 4.45
N GLU A 180 -3.80 -13.12 5.53
CA GLU A 180 -3.17 -11.80 5.50
C GLU A 180 -1.91 -11.78 4.62
N SER A 181 -1.01 -12.76 4.78
CA SER A 181 0.18 -12.89 3.94
C SER A 181 -0.16 -13.07 2.46
N ARG A 182 -1.27 -13.72 2.13
CA ARG A 182 -1.76 -13.85 0.76
C ARG A 182 -2.31 -12.53 0.22
N ALA A 183 -3.14 -11.83 0.99
CA ALA A 183 -3.67 -10.53 0.59
C ALA A 183 -2.56 -9.49 0.34
N LEU A 184 -1.51 -9.50 1.18
CA LEU A 184 -0.31 -8.69 0.97
C LEU A 184 0.47 -9.10 -0.29
N HIS A 185 0.57 -10.39 -0.61
CA HIS A 185 1.21 -10.86 -1.84
C HIS A 185 0.44 -10.39 -3.09
N ASP A 186 -0.88 -10.56 -3.10
CA ASP A 186 -1.75 -10.12 -4.19
C ASP A 186 -1.68 -8.58 -4.38
N GLN A 187 -1.59 -7.81 -3.28
CA GLN A 187 -1.38 -6.36 -3.33
C GLN A 187 -0.01 -5.98 -3.90
N VAL A 188 1.07 -6.65 -3.48
CA VAL A 188 2.43 -6.44 -4.02
C VAL A 188 2.48 -6.76 -5.51
N GLN A 189 1.85 -7.84 -5.95
CA GLN A 189 1.78 -8.20 -7.37
C GLN A 189 0.99 -7.17 -8.19
N SER A 190 -0.13 -6.65 -7.64
CA SER A 190 -0.91 -5.57 -8.25
C SER A 190 -0.07 -4.29 -8.43
N LEU A 191 0.64 -3.86 -7.39
CA LEU A 191 1.53 -2.69 -7.43
C LEU A 191 2.71 -2.87 -8.40
N GLN A 192 3.30 -4.07 -8.48
CA GLN A 192 4.34 -4.38 -9.48
C GLN A 192 3.79 -4.28 -10.91
N ASN A 193 2.59 -4.78 -11.16
CA ASN A 193 1.92 -4.65 -12.47
C ASN A 193 1.61 -3.18 -12.81
N GLU A 194 1.18 -2.36 -11.84
CA GLU A 194 0.96 -0.93 -12.04
C GLU A 194 2.26 -0.17 -12.31
N VAL A 195 3.32 -0.41 -11.53
CA VAL A 195 4.65 0.18 -11.79
C VAL A 195 5.16 -0.20 -13.18
N GLN A 196 5.02 -1.46 -13.59
CA GLN A 196 5.44 -1.89 -14.92
C GLN A 196 4.56 -1.28 -16.03
N LYS A 197 3.25 -1.10 -15.80
CA LYS A 197 2.34 -0.39 -16.70
C LYS A 197 2.74 1.09 -16.84
N LEU A 198 3.03 1.78 -15.73
CA LEU A 198 3.48 3.18 -15.71
C LEU A 198 4.86 3.33 -16.38
N GLN A 199 5.79 2.41 -16.16
CA GLN A 199 7.07 2.38 -16.87
C GLN A 199 6.89 2.20 -18.38
N ARG A 200 6.03 1.26 -18.82
CA ARG A 200 5.68 1.09 -20.25
C ARG A 200 5.01 2.33 -20.82
N GLN A 201 4.12 2.99 -20.07
CA GLN A 201 3.46 4.23 -20.50
C GLN A 201 4.43 5.42 -20.56
N LEU A 202 5.38 5.54 -19.63
CA LEU A 202 6.46 6.52 -19.70
C LEU A 202 7.34 6.25 -20.92
N LEU A 203 7.84 5.03 -21.11
CA LEU A 203 8.67 4.68 -22.27
C LEU A 203 7.93 4.84 -23.61
N ALA A 204 6.61 4.59 -23.66
CA ALA A 204 5.79 4.86 -24.84
C ALA A 204 5.51 6.36 -25.08
N LYS A 205 5.68 7.21 -24.05
CA LYS A 205 5.65 8.68 -24.12
C LYS A 205 7.04 9.31 -24.29
N VAL A 206 8.13 8.56 -24.09
CA VAL A 206 9.50 9.00 -24.39
C VAL A 206 9.66 9.05 -25.92
N GLU A 207 9.31 10.21 -26.46
CA GLU A 207 9.74 10.74 -27.75
C GLU A 207 9.80 9.72 -28.90
N LYS A 208 8.62 9.33 -29.42
CA LYS A 208 8.46 8.65 -30.72
C LYS A 208 8.93 9.48 -31.93
N VAL A 209 9.65 10.59 -31.71
CA VAL A 209 10.27 11.40 -32.75
C VAL A 209 11.42 10.60 -33.35
N ARG A 210 11.14 9.97 -34.49
CA ARG A 210 12.15 9.32 -35.33
C ARG A 210 13.17 10.38 -35.74
N VAL A 211 14.36 10.33 -35.13
CA VAL A 211 15.49 11.18 -35.52
C VAL A 211 15.84 10.85 -36.97
N VAL A 212 15.73 11.84 -37.84
CA VAL A 212 16.08 11.72 -39.26
C VAL A 212 17.56 12.05 -39.41
N THR A 213 18.30 11.25 -40.19
CA THR A 213 19.75 11.42 -40.40
C THR A 213 20.06 12.55 -41.38
N ASP A 214 21.26 13.11 -41.28
CA ASP A 214 21.71 14.16 -42.21
C ASP A 214 21.71 13.65 -43.68
N ASP A 215 22.08 12.39 -43.91
CA ASP A 215 22.04 11.76 -45.25
C ASP A 215 20.61 11.68 -45.83
N ALA A 216 19.60 11.51 -44.97
CA ALA A 216 18.20 11.48 -45.41
C ALA A 216 17.73 12.89 -45.77
N PHE A 217 18.09 13.91 -44.97
CA PHE A 217 17.82 15.31 -45.28
C PHE A 217 18.55 15.79 -46.54
N ASP A 218 19.81 15.39 -46.75
CA ASP A 218 20.56 15.63 -47.99
C ASP A 218 19.84 15.03 -49.19
N LYS A 219 19.48 13.76 -49.11
CA LYS A 219 18.77 13.03 -50.17
C LYS A 219 17.43 13.70 -50.50
N ASP A 220 16.60 14.01 -49.51
CA ASP A 220 15.26 14.53 -49.76
C ASP A 220 15.26 16.01 -50.19
N PHE A 221 16.21 16.81 -49.70
CA PHE A 221 16.45 18.16 -50.23
C PHE A 221 17.01 18.12 -51.67
N ARG A 222 17.86 17.14 -52.02
CA ARG A 222 18.31 16.91 -53.40
C ARG A 222 17.17 16.42 -54.31
N ASN A 223 16.26 15.57 -53.80
CA ASN A 223 15.06 15.16 -54.52
C ASN A 223 14.16 16.36 -54.84
N LEU A 224 13.89 17.22 -53.85
CA LEU A 224 13.16 18.47 -54.06
C LEU A 224 13.85 19.38 -55.09
N ALA A 225 15.17 19.57 -54.97
CA ALA A 225 15.94 20.33 -55.95
C ALA A 225 15.89 19.74 -57.37
N ALA A 226 15.87 18.42 -57.52
CA ALA A 226 15.70 17.76 -58.81
C ALA A 226 14.29 17.96 -59.39
N MET A 227 13.25 17.96 -58.56
CA MET A 227 11.88 18.24 -58.99
C MET A 227 11.68 19.70 -59.41
N VAL A 228 12.18 20.67 -58.63
CA VAL A 228 12.21 22.10 -59.01
C VAL A 228 12.96 22.29 -60.34
N LYS A 229 14.11 21.63 -60.51
CA LYS A 229 14.89 21.64 -61.75
C LYS A 229 14.17 21.00 -62.94
N SER A 230 13.36 19.96 -62.71
CA SER A 230 12.52 19.34 -63.74
C SER A 230 11.40 20.30 -64.19
N LEU A 231 10.71 20.91 -63.23
CA LEU A 231 9.67 21.92 -63.48
C LEU A 231 10.24 23.12 -64.27
N GLY A 232 11.35 23.71 -63.82
CA GLY A 232 12.02 24.82 -64.51
C GLY A 232 12.55 24.45 -65.91
N ARG A 233 12.84 23.16 -66.17
CA ARG A 233 13.20 22.66 -67.51
C ARG A 233 12.00 22.49 -68.45
N SER A 234 10.78 22.30 -67.92
CA SER A 234 9.56 22.18 -68.73
C SER A 234 9.10 23.52 -69.34
N VAL A 235 9.45 24.64 -68.69
CA VAL A 235 9.09 26.00 -69.13
C VAL A 235 9.85 26.37 -70.41
N LYS A 236 9.11 26.61 -71.50
CA LYS A 236 9.68 26.97 -72.81
C LYS A 236 9.96 28.47 -72.92
N ILE A 237 11.03 28.92 -72.26
CA ILE A 237 11.50 30.31 -72.31
C ILE A 237 11.90 30.70 -73.76
N THR A 238 11.37 31.81 -74.28
CA THR A 238 11.79 32.38 -75.58
C THR A 238 12.99 33.32 -75.40
N LYS A 239 13.63 33.75 -76.49
CA LYS A 239 14.77 34.67 -76.40
C LYS A 239 14.35 36.03 -75.81
N GLU A 240 13.16 36.50 -76.21
CA GLU A 240 12.60 37.82 -75.91
C GLU A 240 11.88 37.91 -74.56
N THR A 241 11.58 36.78 -73.88
CA THR A 241 10.91 36.82 -72.56
C THR A 241 11.69 37.66 -71.56
N ASN A 242 11.09 38.74 -71.05
CA ASN A 242 11.62 39.49 -69.92
C ASN A 242 11.30 38.76 -68.61
N MET A 243 12.34 38.30 -67.90
CA MET A 243 12.19 37.39 -66.75
C MET A 243 11.69 38.11 -65.50
N SER A 244 12.27 39.28 -65.21
CA SER A 244 11.96 40.12 -64.05
C SER A 244 10.56 40.71 -64.13
N GLU A 245 10.06 40.98 -65.34
CA GLU A 245 8.68 41.43 -65.60
C GLU A 245 7.64 40.29 -65.52
N ALA A 246 7.92 39.12 -66.12
CA ALA A 246 6.97 38.00 -66.13
C ALA A 246 6.75 37.36 -64.75
N LEU A 247 7.83 37.22 -63.97
CA LEU A 247 7.85 36.50 -62.69
C LEU A 247 7.99 37.40 -61.45
N GLY A 248 8.59 38.59 -61.59
CA GLY A 248 8.96 39.46 -60.48
C GLY A 248 10.27 39.06 -59.80
N ASN A 249 11.03 40.05 -59.34
CA ASN A 249 12.25 39.85 -58.54
C ASN A 249 11.88 39.68 -57.07
N ARG A 250 12.07 38.47 -56.51
CA ARG A 250 11.79 38.12 -55.10
C ARG A 250 12.84 37.15 -54.57
N GLY A 251 13.00 37.09 -53.25
CA GLY A 251 13.86 36.11 -52.56
C GLY A 251 15.30 36.07 -53.08
N LEU A 252 15.65 34.97 -53.76
CA LEU A 252 16.99 34.70 -54.32
C LEU A 252 17.38 35.61 -55.50
N LEU A 253 16.41 36.35 -56.05
CA LEU A 253 16.55 37.21 -57.23
C LEU A 253 16.62 38.70 -56.86
N LEU A 254 16.62 39.05 -55.57
CA LEU A 254 16.85 40.41 -55.12
C LEU A 254 18.30 40.84 -55.43
N ASP A 255 18.47 42.11 -55.77
CA ASP A 255 19.75 42.79 -56.07
C ASP A 255 20.57 42.22 -57.27
N VAL A 256 20.10 41.15 -57.93
CA VAL A 256 20.73 40.63 -59.15
C VAL A 256 20.48 41.56 -60.35
N GLN A 257 21.55 41.87 -61.07
CA GLN A 257 21.54 42.73 -62.26
C GLN A 257 20.92 42.02 -63.48
N ASP A 258 20.00 42.66 -64.21
CA ASP A 258 19.25 42.05 -65.34
C ASP A 258 20.15 41.43 -66.43
N HIS A 259 21.36 41.97 -66.65
CA HIS A 259 22.29 41.45 -67.65
C HIS A 259 22.76 40.01 -67.36
N GLN A 260 22.73 39.58 -66.09
CA GLN A 260 23.02 38.20 -65.69
C GLN A 260 22.00 37.22 -66.28
N TRP A 261 20.80 37.67 -66.64
CA TRP A 261 19.70 36.87 -67.18
C TRP A 261 19.58 36.94 -68.71
N SER A 262 20.63 37.39 -69.39
CA SER A 262 20.66 37.54 -70.84
C SER A 262 20.65 36.21 -71.61
N THR A 263 21.35 35.17 -71.12
CA THR A 263 21.53 33.90 -71.83
C THR A 263 20.42 32.89 -71.53
N ARG A 264 20.14 31.97 -72.48
CA ARG A 264 19.07 30.97 -72.34
C ARG A 264 19.32 30.00 -71.18
N ALA A 265 20.58 29.74 -70.83
CA ALA A 265 20.92 28.89 -69.69
C ALA A 265 20.65 29.62 -68.36
N ARG A 266 21.10 30.88 -68.26
CA ARG A 266 20.88 31.69 -67.06
C ARG A 266 19.41 32.05 -66.85
N LYS A 267 18.61 32.26 -67.90
CA LYS A 267 17.13 32.38 -67.80
C LYS A 267 16.45 31.15 -67.17
N LYS A 268 16.97 29.93 -67.37
CA LYS A 268 16.46 28.74 -66.65
C LYS A 268 16.85 28.75 -65.18
N CYS A 269 18.06 29.24 -64.87
CA CYS A 269 18.52 29.39 -63.49
C CYS A 269 17.68 30.44 -62.74
N PHE A 270 17.25 31.52 -63.40
CA PHE A 270 16.24 32.44 -62.88
C PHE A 270 14.94 31.70 -62.54
N THR A 271 14.40 30.86 -63.44
CA THR A 271 13.17 30.09 -63.15
C THR A 271 13.35 29.12 -61.97
N GLU A 272 14.47 28.41 -61.89
CA GLU A 272 14.80 27.55 -60.74
C GLU A 272 14.86 28.36 -59.43
N ALA A 273 15.57 29.50 -59.42
CA ALA A 273 15.70 30.40 -58.27
C ALA A 273 14.39 31.10 -57.88
N TRP A 274 13.53 31.42 -58.86
CA TRP A 274 12.22 32.00 -58.61
C TRP A 274 11.29 31.00 -57.91
N ILE A 275 11.21 29.76 -58.40
CA ILE A 275 10.42 28.69 -57.76
C ILE A 275 10.92 28.47 -56.32
N TRP A 276 12.24 28.41 -56.12
CA TRP A 276 12.82 28.35 -54.78
C TRP A 276 12.45 29.54 -53.90
N SER A 277 12.33 30.74 -54.47
CA SER A 277 11.91 31.94 -53.73
C SER A 277 10.44 31.88 -53.29
N VAL A 278 9.55 31.30 -54.12
CA VAL A 278 8.16 31.03 -53.70
C VAL A 278 8.13 30.00 -52.55
N LEU A 279 8.87 28.89 -52.67
CA LEU A 279 8.95 27.88 -51.61
C LEU A 279 9.58 28.43 -50.32
N LEU A 280 10.57 29.31 -50.43
CA LEU A 280 11.19 30.00 -49.30
C LEU A 280 10.18 30.88 -48.56
N ASP A 281 9.42 31.72 -49.26
CA ASP A 281 8.44 32.61 -48.63
C ASP A 281 7.20 31.88 -48.08
N CYS A 282 6.75 30.82 -48.76
CA CYS A 282 5.46 30.18 -48.51
C CYS A 282 5.52 28.82 -47.82
N VAL A 283 6.69 28.19 -47.66
CA VAL A 283 6.83 26.84 -47.05
C VAL A 283 7.96 26.76 -46.03
N PHE A 284 9.12 27.38 -46.32
CA PHE A 284 10.32 27.31 -45.46
C PHE A 284 10.59 28.59 -44.63
N LYS A 285 9.75 29.62 -44.76
CA LYS A 285 9.95 30.94 -44.13
C LYS A 285 10.09 30.84 -42.62
N THR A 286 9.29 29.98 -41.99
CA THR A 286 9.34 29.64 -40.56
C THR A 286 8.94 28.17 -40.37
N PRO A 287 9.28 27.54 -39.23
CA PRO A 287 8.86 26.16 -38.91
C PRO A 287 7.34 25.94 -38.84
N PHE A 288 6.58 27.04 -38.78
CA PHE A 288 5.12 27.03 -38.60
C PHE A 288 4.37 27.44 -39.87
N THR A 289 5.06 27.88 -40.94
CA THR A 289 4.40 28.43 -42.14
C THR A 289 3.48 27.40 -42.82
N VAL A 290 3.81 26.12 -42.71
CA VAL A 290 2.97 24.98 -43.13
C VAL A 290 1.62 24.86 -42.41
N LEU A 291 1.43 25.58 -41.30
CA LEU A 291 0.19 25.61 -40.49
C LEU A 291 -0.74 26.78 -40.88
N GLY A 292 -0.51 27.42 -42.03
CA GLY A 292 -1.34 28.52 -42.54
C GLY A 292 -1.32 29.78 -41.65
N GLU A 293 -2.47 30.45 -41.54
CA GLU A 293 -2.62 31.70 -40.78
C GLU A 293 -2.32 31.53 -39.28
N ASN A 294 -2.74 30.40 -38.68
CA ASN A 294 -2.38 30.03 -37.31
C ASN A 294 -0.86 29.93 -37.15
N GLY A 295 -0.18 29.39 -38.17
CA GLY A 295 1.28 29.33 -38.25
C GLY A 295 1.95 30.69 -38.20
N ALA A 296 1.38 31.72 -38.84
CA ALA A 296 1.92 33.07 -38.82
C ALA A 296 1.86 33.70 -37.42
N ALA A 297 0.74 33.53 -36.70
CA ALA A 297 0.60 34.01 -35.31
C ALA A 297 1.56 33.28 -34.35
N ILE A 298 1.73 31.97 -34.51
CA ILE A 298 2.71 31.17 -33.74
C ILE A 298 4.14 31.63 -34.04
N ALA A 299 4.47 31.93 -35.30
CA ALA A 299 5.79 32.42 -35.69
C ALA A 299 6.10 33.83 -35.14
N GLU A 300 5.11 34.72 -35.10
CA GLU A 300 5.28 36.05 -34.48
C GLU A 300 5.53 35.93 -32.98
N LEU A 301 4.78 35.07 -32.28
CA LEU A 301 5.01 34.77 -30.87
C LEU A 301 6.40 34.15 -30.63
N TRP A 302 6.84 33.23 -31.49
CA TRP A 302 8.19 32.64 -31.45
C TRP A 302 9.29 33.70 -31.60
N GLY A 303 9.12 34.63 -32.53
CA GLY A 303 9.99 35.80 -32.72
C GLY A 303 10.08 36.70 -31.48
N LYS A 304 8.93 36.95 -30.83
CA LYS A 304 8.83 37.76 -29.61
C LYS A 304 9.42 37.08 -28.37
N LEU A 305 9.29 35.75 -28.24
CA LEU A 305 9.78 35.00 -27.08
C LEU A 305 11.29 34.75 -27.09
N PHE A 306 11.92 34.62 -28.26
CA PHE A 306 13.30 34.13 -28.39
C PHE A 306 14.25 35.06 -29.18
N ASP A 307 13.81 36.29 -29.45
CA ASP A 307 14.57 37.40 -30.08
C ASP A 307 15.05 37.11 -31.52
N ASN A 308 14.36 37.70 -32.50
CA ASN A 308 14.41 37.39 -33.95
C ASN A 308 15.68 37.85 -34.70
N LYS A 309 16.85 37.82 -34.03
CA LYS A 309 18.14 38.35 -34.52
C LYS A 309 19.04 37.31 -35.21
N HIS A 310 18.57 36.09 -35.44
CA HIS A 310 19.33 35.05 -36.15
C HIS A 310 19.16 35.15 -37.68
N VAL A 311 19.88 34.29 -38.42
CA VAL A 311 19.83 34.14 -39.88
C VAL A 311 18.38 34.18 -40.40
N ARG A 312 18.15 35.07 -41.38
CA ARG A 312 16.85 35.33 -42.04
C ARG A 312 15.69 35.61 -41.06
N GLY A 313 15.97 36.27 -39.92
CA GLY A 313 14.94 36.74 -38.99
C GLY A 313 14.34 35.65 -38.09
N TRP A 314 14.98 34.49 -38.00
CA TRP A 314 14.61 33.46 -37.01
C TRP A 314 15.09 33.89 -35.61
N PRO A 315 14.57 33.32 -34.51
CA PRO A 315 15.07 33.59 -33.17
C PRO A 315 16.42 32.93 -32.91
N ASN A 316 17.15 33.34 -31.87
CA ASN A 316 18.45 32.73 -31.55
C ASN A 316 18.30 31.25 -31.11
N PRO A 317 19.04 30.30 -31.73
CA PRO A 317 18.85 28.88 -31.48
C PRO A 317 19.36 28.50 -30.09
N SER A 318 18.50 27.86 -29.29
CA SER A 318 18.79 27.47 -27.92
C SER A 318 17.92 26.28 -27.52
N ALA A 319 18.31 25.52 -26.49
CA ALA A 319 17.56 24.33 -26.07
C ALA A 319 16.09 24.63 -25.71
N LEU A 320 15.81 25.81 -25.12
CA LEU A 320 14.45 26.24 -24.81
C LEU A 320 13.69 26.65 -26.08
N CYS A 321 14.30 27.42 -26.98
CA CYS A 321 13.71 27.83 -28.26
C CYS A 321 13.36 26.63 -29.15
N GLU A 322 14.27 25.67 -29.28
CA GLU A 322 14.08 24.51 -30.16
C GLU A 322 13.17 23.46 -29.54
N SER A 323 13.17 23.29 -28.21
CA SER A 323 12.15 22.47 -27.54
C SER A 323 10.76 23.09 -27.67
N TRP A 324 10.62 24.41 -27.50
CA TRP A 324 9.35 25.11 -27.69
C TRP A 324 8.86 24.98 -29.13
N ARG A 325 9.72 25.26 -30.12
CA ARG A 325 9.40 25.09 -31.56
C ARG A 325 8.87 23.69 -31.83
N ARG A 326 9.67 22.68 -31.51
CA ARG A 326 9.35 21.29 -31.80
C ARG A 326 8.04 20.89 -31.13
N THR A 327 7.88 21.15 -29.83
CA THR A 327 6.67 20.75 -29.09
C THR A 327 5.42 21.49 -29.57
N THR A 328 5.52 22.74 -30.01
CA THR A 328 4.40 23.44 -30.66
C THR A 328 4.03 22.80 -32.00
N VAL A 329 5.01 22.41 -32.84
CA VAL A 329 4.75 21.70 -34.11
C VAL A 329 4.17 20.30 -33.86
N GLU A 330 4.72 19.55 -32.90
CA GLU A 330 4.21 18.23 -32.48
C GLU A 330 2.72 18.30 -32.08
N HIS A 331 2.32 19.30 -31.29
CA HIS A 331 0.93 19.47 -30.87
C HIS A 331 0.02 19.96 -32.01
N ALA A 332 0.50 20.84 -32.89
CA ALA A 332 -0.28 21.31 -34.04
C ALA A 332 -0.60 20.14 -35.00
N VAL A 333 0.42 19.37 -35.39
CA VAL A 333 0.27 18.20 -36.28
C VAL A 333 -0.58 17.10 -35.61
N ALA A 334 -0.44 16.88 -34.30
CA ALA A 334 -1.29 15.96 -33.56
C ALA A 334 -2.77 16.39 -33.54
N GLY A 335 -3.05 17.68 -33.34
CA GLY A 335 -4.41 18.24 -33.40
C GLY A 335 -5.05 18.06 -34.78
N MET A 336 -4.32 18.43 -35.84
CA MET A 336 -4.76 18.24 -37.24
C MET A 336 -5.06 16.76 -37.56
N SER A 337 -4.41 15.82 -36.88
CA SER A 337 -4.65 14.37 -37.01
C SER A 337 -5.85 13.86 -36.19
N GLN A 338 -6.31 14.59 -35.17
CA GLN A 338 -7.35 14.13 -34.24
C GLN A 338 -8.77 14.53 -34.66
N ASP A 339 -8.97 15.73 -35.22
CA ASP A 339 -10.29 16.19 -35.67
C ASP A 339 -10.90 15.25 -36.73
N MET A 340 -10.06 14.67 -37.60
CA MET A 340 -10.44 13.65 -38.59
C MET A 340 -11.01 12.37 -37.97
N SER A 341 -10.65 12.03 -36.73
CA SER A 341 -11.04 10.77 -36.09
C SER A 341 -12.41 10.85 -35.38
N LEU A 342 -12.99 12.04 -35.21
CA LEU A 342 -14.28 12.21 -34.52
C LEU A 342 -15.50 11.92 -35.41
N GLY A 343 -15.29 11.74 -36.72
CA GLY A 343 -16.36 11.49 -37.70
C GLY A 343 -16.81 10.02 -37.87
N THR A 344 -16.04 9.03 -37.40
CA THR A 344 -16.31 7.61 -37.67
C THR A 344 -16.35 6.72 -36.42
N ASN A 345 -17.54 6.24 -36.08
CA ASN A 345 -17.73 5.28 -35.00
C ASN A 345 -17.17 3.89 -35.37
N ASN A 346 -16.37 3.33 -34.45
CA ASN A 346 -16.07 1.90 -34.29
C ASN A 346 -15.45 1.14 -35.48
N LYS A 347 -14.11 1.05 -35.52
CA LYS A 347 -13.45 -0.25 -35.78
C LYS A 347 -11.99 -0.35 -35.30
N ALA A 348 -11.80 -1.31 -34.39
CA ALA A 348 -10.62 -2.13 -34.11
C ALA A 348 -9.20 -1.50 -34.07
N GLU A 349 -8.52 -1.73 -32.94
CA GLU A 349 -7.06 -1.64 -32.83
C GLU A 349 -6.38 -2.59 -33.84
N GLY A 350 -5.46 -2.10 -34.67
CA GLY A 350 -4.91 -2.92 -35.76
C GLY A 350 -3.71 -2.35 -36.52
N GLY A 351 -2.57 -2.18 -35.84
CA GLY A 351 -1.24 -2.09 -36.48
C GLY A 351 -0.91 -0.80 -37.24
N LEU A 352 0.04 -0.02 -36.70
CA LEU A 352 0.74 1.02 -37.47
C LEU A 352 1.76 0.37 -38.41
N THR A 353 1.33 -0.07 -39.59
CA THR A 353 2.20 -0.58 -40.67
C THR A 353 2.59 0.52 -41.67
N ASP A 354 3.78 0.42 -42.26
CA ASP A 354 4.40 1.43 -43.10
C ASP A 354 3.56 1.98 -44.28
N GLY A 355 3.79 3.26 -44.59
CA GLY A 355 3.98 3.68 -45.98
C GLY A 355 2.86 4.49 -46.66
N ALA A 356 1.66 4.57 -46.09
CA ALA A 356 0.58 5.41 -46.64
C ALA A 356 0.63 6.85 -46.08
N PRO A 357 0.60 7.90 -46.92
CA PRO A 357 0.41 9.27 -46.43
C PRO A 357 -1.02 9.48 -45.91
N PRO A 358 -1.26 10.32 -44.88
CA PRO A 358 -2.62 10.75 -44.50
C PRO A 358 -3.24 11.49 -45.68
N GLN A 359 -4.29 10.93 -46.29
CA GLN A 359 -4.69 11.30 -47.66
C GLN A 359 -5.77 12.40 -47.74
N GLU A 360 -6.15 12.99 -46.61
CA GLU A 360 -7.06 14.13 -46.53
C GLU A 360 -6.35 15.26 -45.76
N LEU A 361 -5.85 16.25 -46.50
CA LEU A 361 -5.21 17.46 -45.98
C LEU A 361 -6.28 18.29 -45.25
N ASN A 362 -5.92 18.90 -44.11
CA ASN A 362 -6.81 19.82 -43.41
C ASN A 362 -7.10 21.06 -44.30
N ASP A 363 -8.28 21.67 -44.21
CA ASP A 363 -8.69 22.81 -45.06
C ASP A 363 -7.64 23.92 -45.14
N ALA A 364 -6.97 24.25 -44.04
CA ALA A 364 -5.90 25.25 -44.02
C ALA A 364 -4.64 24.84 -44.80
N GLU A 365 -4.29 23.55 -44.79
CA GLU A 365 -3.17 22.99 -45.55
C GLU A 365 -3.51 22.89 -47.04
N LEU A 366 -4.75 22.49 -47.38
CA LEU A 366 -5.27 22.50 -48.74
C LEU A 366 -5.33 23.93 -49.31
N GLN A 367 -5.75 24.92 -48.52
CA GLN A 367 -5.72 26.33 -48.91
C GLN A 367 -4.30 26.82 -49.17
N MET A 368 -3.34 26.51 -48.30
CA MET A 368 -1.92 26.87 -48.51
C MET A 368 -1.37 26.19 -49.78
N HIS A 369 -1.59 24.88 -49.94
CA HIS A 369 -1.16 24.12 -51.11
C HIS A 369 -1.68 24.76 -52.40
N ASN A 370 -2.98 25.08 -52.43
CA ASN A 370 -3.61 25.70 -53.59
C ASN A 370 -3.14 27.13 -53.84
N ALA A 371 -2.87 27.92 -52.80
CA ALA A 371 -2.30 29.26 -52.94
C ALA A 371 -0.89 29.23 -53.56
N VAL A 372 -0.02 28.31 -53.11
CA VAL A 372 1.33 28.14 -53.69
C VAL A 372 1.25 27.56 -55.11
N ALA A 373 0.37 26.60 -55.35
CA ALA A 373 0.15 26.02 -56.68
C ALA A 373 -0.35 27.05 -57.69
N ASN A 374 -1.24 27.96 -57.26
CA ASN A 374 -1.74 29.05 -58.10
C ASN A 374 -0.67 30.11 -58.39
N GLU A 375 0.09 30.59 -57.39
CA GLU A 375 1.16 31.57 -57.65
C GLU A 375 2.22 31.00 -58.60
N ILE A 376 2.67 29.76 -58.41
CA ILE A 376 3.62 29.11 -59.33
C ILE A 376 2.96 28.89 -60.70
N GLY A 377 1.74 28.36 -60.74
CA GLY A 377 1.02 28.03 -61.96
C GLY A 377 0.75 29.24 -62.86
N THR A 378 0.13 30.29 -62.32
CA THR A 378 -0.20 31.51 -63.07
C THR A 378 1.06 32.22 -63.58
N ARG A 379 2.12 32.31 -62.76
CA ARG A 379 3.37 32.98 -63.14
C ARG A 379 4.14 32.22 -64.22
N LEU A 380 4.21 30.88 -64.13
CA LEU A 380 4.85 30.06 -65.17
C LEU A 380 4.00 30.01 -66.45
N ALA A 381 2.67 30.08 -66.36
CA ALA A 381 1.78 30.17 -67.53
C ALA A 381 2.00 31.44 -68.36
N ASN A 382 2.28 32.58 -67.72
CA ASN A 382 2.66 33.83 -68.40
C ASN A 382 3.94 33.67 -69.25
N MET A 383 4.85 32.76 -68.89
CA MET A 383 6.06 32.46 -69.66
C MET A 383 5.86 31.37 -70.72
N SER A 384 5.04 30.35 -70.42
CA SER A 384 4.94 29.15 -71.24
C SER A 384 3.61 28.42 -71.09
N THR A 385 2.80 28.44 -72.16
CA THR A 385 1.56 27.67 -72.30
C THR A 385 1.76 26.14 -72.37
N ALA A 386 3.01 25.67 -72.36
CA ALA A 386 3.37 24.26 -72.54
C ALA A 386 4.37 23.75 -71.49
N ALA A 387 4.32 24.33 -70.27
CA ALA A 387 5.01 23.81 -69.10
C ALA A 387 4.28 22.59 -68.51
N ASP A 388 4.99 21.73 -67.78
CA ASP A 388 4.39 20.57 -67.10
C ASP A 388 3.88 20.96 -65.70
N PHE A 389 2.67 21.52 -65.68
CA PHE A 389 1.99 21.92 -64.44
C PHE A 389 1.68 20.73 -63.52
N GLN A 390 1.75 19.46 -63.98
CA GLN A 390 1.55 18.28 -63.12
C GLN A 390 2.74 18.02 -62.17
N LEU A 391 3.86 18.73 -62.35
CA LEU A 391 4.98 18.72 -61.41
C LEU A 391 4.80 19.69 -60.24
N ILE A 392 3.89 20.68 -60.34
CA ILE A 392 3.73 21.71 -59.31
C ILE A 392 3.22 21.12 -57.98
N PRO A 393 2.14 20.31 -57.93
CA PRO A 393 1.69 19.70 -56.67
C PRO A 393 2.80 18.86 -56.02
N LYS A 394 3.48 18.02 -56.79
CA LYS A 394 4.56 17.14 -56.32
C LYS A 394 5.74 17.90 -55.71
N VAL A 395 6.08 19.07 -56.27
CA VAL A 395 7.10 19.98 -55.70
C VAL A 395 6.63 20.57 -54.36
N ILE A 396 5.36 20.93 -54.25
CA ILE A 396 4.78 21.54 -53.04
C ILE A 396 4.59 20.50 -51.94
N GLU A 397 4.00 19.34 -52.24
CA GLU A 397 3.89 18.17 -51.35
C GLU A 397 5.25 17.80 -50.74
N ALA A 398 6.29 17.66 -51.59
CA ALA A 398 7.64 17.35 -51.14
C ALA A 398 8.26 18.46 -50.29
N ALA A 399 7.98 19.73 -50.59
CA ALA A 399 8.46 20.86 -49.80
C ALA A 399 7.77 20.94 -48.42
N ILE A 400 6.45 20.73 -48.35
CA ILE A 400 5.67 20.70 -47.10
C ILE A 400 6.13 19.54 -46.23
N ALA A 401 6.23 18.32 -46.79
CA ALA A 401 6.69 17.14 -46.07
C ALA A 401 8.11 17.33 -45.51
N LEU A 402 9.03 17.89 -46.29
CA LEU A 402 10.39 18.20 -45.84
C LEU A 402 10.41 19.28 -44.75
N SER A 403 9.62 20.35 -44.91
CA SER A 403 9.49 21.43 -43.91
C SER A 403 8.93 20.92 -42.58
N LEU A 404 7.92 20.05 -42.61
CA LEU A 404 7.38 19.37 -41.42
C LEU A 404 8.43 18.45 -40.76
N GLN A 405 9.13 17.61 -41.53
CA GLN A 405 10.18 16.74 -40.98
C GLN A 405 11.33 17.52 -40.34
N MET A 406 11.78 18.61 -40.98
CA MET A 406 12.75 19.55 -40.41
C MET A 406 12.24 20.16 -39.10
N SER A 407 10.98 20.59 -39.09
CA SER A 407 10.34 21.28 -37.95
C SER A 407 10.01 20.37 -36.77
N LEU A 408 10.07 19.04 -36.94
CA LEU A 408 9.97 18.04 -35.89
C LEU A 408 11.33 17.62 -35.29
N GLN A 409 12.48 17.99 -35.88
CA GLN A 409 13.79 17.63 -35.30
C GLN A 409 14.15 18.45 -34.05
N ARG A 410 14.99 17.86 -33.19
CA ARG A 410 15.57 18.50 -31.99
C ARG A 410 16.65 19.53 -32.32
N SER A 411 17.50 19.22 -33.29
CA SER A 411 18.39 20.19 -33.94
C SER A 411 17.55 21.18 -34.74
N ARG A 412 18.01 22.42 -34.89
CA ARG A 412 17.39 23.33 -35.85
C ARG A 412 17.81 22.93 -37.25
N LEU A 413 16.86 22.89 -38.18
CA LEU A 413 17.12 22.82 -39.62
C LEU A 413 16.48 24.05 -40.28
N GLN A 414 17.22 24.72 -41.16
CA GLN A 414 16.77 25.93 -41.85
C GLN A 414 17.36 25.94 -43.27
N VAL A 415 16.57 26.38 -44.23
CA VAL A 415 17.04 26.63 -45.59
C VAL A 415 17.83 27.95 -45.59
N THR A 416 19.10 27.94 -46.02
CA THR A 416 19.95 29.16 -46.04
C THR A 416 20.54 29.43 -47.41
N PHE A 417 20.91 30.69 -47.63
CA PHE A 417 21.52 31.18 -48.86
C PHE A 417 22.32 32.45 -48.55
N PRO A 418 23.45 32.71 -49.27
CA PRO A 418 24.16 33.97 -49.21
C PRO A 418 23.33 35.11 -49.82
N ASN A 419 23.84 36.33 -49.76
CA ASN A 419 23.32 37.47 -50.52
C ASN A 419 24.12 37.65 -51.83
N VAL A 420 23.59 38.45 -52.75
CA VAL A 420 24.34 38.89 -53.93
C VAL A 420 25.50 39.77 -53.48
N GLY A 421 26.68 39.59 -54.09
CA GLY A 421 27.91 40.30 -53.71
C GLY A 421 28.68 39.71 -52.51
N ASP A 422 28.13 38.73 -51.79
CA ASP A 422 28.89 37.98 -50.78
C ASP A 422 30.10 37.28 -51.44
N ARG A 423 31.22 37.19 -50.72
CA ARG A 423 32.39 36.41 -51.19
C ARG A 423 32.09 34.91 -51.18
N PHE A 424 32.63 34.19 -52.16
CA PHE A 424 32.46 32.75 -52.25
C PHE A 424 33.11 32.01 -51.07
N ASP A 425 32.35 31.10 -50.45
CA ASP A 425 32.80 30.27 -49.32
C ASP A 425 32.61 28.79 -49.69
N ARG A 426 33.69 28.11 -50.08
CA ARG A 426 33.66 26.68 -50.46
C ARG A 426 33.15 25.75 -49.36
N ALA A 427 33.13 26.18 -48.10
CA ALA A 427 32.61 25.39 -46.97
C ALA A 427 31.09 25.54 -46.77
N ARG A 428 30.41 26.40 -47.55
CA ARG A 428 28.96 26.67 -47.44
C ARG A 428 28.25 26.77 -48.79
N MET A 429 29.01 26.99 -49.85
CA MET A 429 28.56 27.24 -51.21
C MET A 429 29.18 26.21 -52.17
N ALA A 430 28.53 26.06 -53.31
CA ALA A 430 29.05 25.37 -54.50
C ALA A 430 28.84 26.31 -55.70
N SER A 431 29.87 26.46 -56.53
CA SER A 431 29.76 27.21 -57.78
C SER A 431 29.02 26.38 -58.84
N MET A 432 28.27 27.07 -59.71
CA MET A 432 27.79 26.51 -60.97
C MET A 432 28.85 26.71 -62.05
N HIS A 433 29.04 25.66 -62.88
CA HIS A 433 29.79 25.75 -64.12
C HIS A 433 29.07 26.70 -65.10
N ASP A 434 29.74 27.76 -65.53
CA ASP A 434 29.14 28.76 -66.42
C ASP A 434 29.17 28.27 -67.88
N PRO A 435 28.02 27.94 -68.50
CA PRO A 435 27.99 27.43 -69.87
C PRO A 435 28.33 28.50 -70.91
N ASP A 436 28.43 29.77 -70.50
CA ASP A 436 28.72 30.92 -71.34
C ASP A 436 30.10 31.57 -70.99
N GLY A 437 30.92 30.95 -70.14
CA GLY A 437 32.16 31.54 -69.59
C GLY A 437 33.22 30.53 -69.12
N GLU A 438 34.23 31.01 -68.38
CA GLU A 438 35.26 30.16 -67.72
C GLU A 438 34.85 29.81 -66.29
N ASP A 439 35.26 28.63 -65.80
CA ASP A 439 35.03 28.20 -64.42
C ASP A 439 35.80 29.06 -63.41
N MET A 440 35.07 29.83 -62.61
CA MET A 440 35.65 30.61 -61.52
C MET A 440 35.75 29.77 -60.24
N GLU A 441 37.00 29.59 -59.78
CA GLU A 441 37.32 28.92 -58.51
C GLU A 441 37.15 29.84 -57.28
N ASP A 442 37.10 31.16 -57.47
CA ASP A 442 36.87 32.18 -56.45
C ASP A 442 36.18 33.41 -57.07
N GLY A 443 35.53 34.25 -56.26
CA GLY A 443 34.80 35.43 -56.72
C GLY A 443 33.74 35.92 -55.73
N VAL A 444 32.74 36.64 -56.25
CA VAL A 444 31.53 37.03 -55.50
C VAL A 444 30.29 36.38 -56.09
N VAL A 445 29.25 36.20 -55.26
CA VAL A 445 27.96 35.64 -55.66
C VAL A 445 27.24 36.60 -56.61
N ALA A 446 27.17 36.25 -57.89
CA ALA A 446 26.41 36.99 -58.89
C ALA A 446 24.89 36.76 -58.74
N PHE A 447 24.51 35.51 -58.46
CA PHE A 447 23.13 35.12 -58.10
C PHE A 447 23.09 33.74 -57.44
N ILE A 448 22.02 33.48 -56.68
CA ILE A 448 21.75 32.16 -56.08
C ILE A 448 20.79 31.38 -56.98
N VAL A 449 21.16 30.16 -57.37
CA VAL A 449 20.33 29.27 -58.21
C VAL A 449 19.39 28.41 -57.36
N ARG A 450 19.90 27.89 -56.24
CA ARG A 450 19.12 27.21 -55.21
C ARG A 450 19.77 27.43 -53.84
N PRO A 451 18.98 27.47 -52.76
CA PRO A 451 19.52 27.58 -51.42
C PRO A 451 20.15 26.24 -50.98
N GLY A 452 20.88 26.30 -49.87
CA GLY A 452 21.38 25.15 -49.13
C GLY A 452 20.49 24.78 -47.95
N LEU A 453 20.82 23.67 -47.29
CA LEU A 453 20.18 23.20 -46.07
C LEU A 453 21.21 23.16 -44.93
N THR A 454 20.92 23.90 -43.87
CA THR A 454 21.83 24.09 -42.73
C THR A 454 21.19 23.54 -41.46
N LYS A 455 22.03 22.93 -40.61
CA LYS A 455 21.70 22.45 -39.27
C LYS A 455 22.42 23.27 -38.21
N TRP A 456 21.77 23.48 -37.05
CA TRP A 456 22.41 23.96 -35.83
C TRP A 456 22.18 22.97 -34.70
N GLY A 457 23.27 22.64 -34.02
CA GLY A 457 23.29 21.62 -32.98
C GLY A 457 23.28 20.18 -33.50
N ASN A 458 23.57 19.28 -32.57
CA ASN A 458 23.59 17.84 -32.83
C ASN A 458 22.19 17.21 -32.75
N ALA A 459 22.09 15.93 -33.16
CA ALA A 459 20.84 15.17 -33.17
C ALA A 459 20.14 15.06 -31.80
N HIS A 460 20.83 15.32 -30.69
CA HIS A 460 20.27 15.33 -29.34
C HIS A 460 19.73 16.69 -28.90
N GLY A 461 19.77 17.72 -29.75
CA GLY A 461 19.34 19.08 -29.40
C GLY A 461 20.31 19.81 -28.47
N LYS A 462 21.62 19.73 -28.75
CA LYS A 462 22.70 20.41 -28.01
C LYS A 462 23.68 21.09 -28.96
N HIS A 463 24.45 22.05 -28.45
CA HIS A 463 25.48 22.81 -29.20
C HIS A 463 24.95 23.63 -30.38
N PHE A 464 23.91 24.43 -30.13
CA PHE A 464 23.24 25.26 -31.14
C PHE A 464 24.11 26.39 -31.72
N ASP A 465 25.26 26.65 -31.11
CA ASP A 465 26.37 27.43 -31.62
C ASP A 465 27.04 26.80 -32.86
N GLN A 466 26.97 25.47 -33.00
CA GLN A 466 27.62 24.73 -34.09
C GLN A 466 26.74 24.69 -35.33
N ARG A 467 27.15 25.43 -36.37
CA ARG A 467 26.59 25.36 -37.73
C ARG A 467 27.19 24.17 -38.49
N HIS A 468 26.34 23.39 -39.17
CA HIS A 468 26.75 22.35 -40.11
C HIS A 468 25.89 22.44 -41.38
N ASP A 469 26.52 22.61 -42.54
CA ASP A 469 25.83 22.71 -43.82
C ASP A 469 25.70 21.33 -44.48
N ILE A 470 24.49 20.76 -44.44
CA ILE A 470 24.16 19.44 -45.01
C ILE A 470 24.17 19.53 -46.53
N VAL A 471 23.59 20.60 -47.08
CA VAL A 471 23.59 20.89 -48.53
C VAL A 471 24.10 22.30 -48.75
N HIS A 472 25.17 22.46 -49.53
CA HIS A 472 25.71 23.78 -49.89
C HIS A 472 24.75 24.56 -50.82
N SER A 473 24.70 25.88 -50.66
CA SER A 473 23.97 26.76 -51.60
C SER A 473 24.62 26.72 -52.99
N LEU A 474 23.83 26.62 -54.07
CA LEU A 474 24.36 26.66 -55.43
C LEU A 474 24.29 28.09 -55.97
N VAL A 475 25.45 28.67 -56.29
CA VAL A 475 25.59 30.05 -56.72
C VAL A 475 26.27 30.13 -58.09
N GLN A 476 25.89 31.13 -58.89
CA GLN A 476 26.75 31.60 -59.96
C GLN A 476 27.74 32.61 -59.39
N LEU A 477 28.99 32.52 -59.79
CA LEU A 477 30.01 33.51 -59.45
C LEU A 477 30.17 34.53 -60.57
N GLU A 478 30.60 35.73 -60.18
CA GLU A 478 31.29 36.67 -61.07
C GLU A 478 32.65 37.03 -60.49
N ALA A 479 33.59 37.37 -61.39
CA ALA A 479 34.91 37.83 -60.99
C ALA A 479 34.75 39.06 -60.10
N HIS A 480 35.38 39.05 -58.93
CA HIS A 480 35.36 40.20 -58.03
C HIS A 480 36.04 41.37 -58.74
N ARG A 481 35.23 42.24 -59.36
CA ARG A 481 35.67 43.54 -59.84
C ARG A 481 36.12 44.32 -58.62
N GLY A 482 37.40 44.21 -58.32
CA GLY A 482 38.03 45.02 -57.28
C GLY A 482 37.67 46.46 -57.58
N VAL A 483 36.86 47.05 -56.71
CA VAL A 483 36.85 48.49 -56.59
C VAL A 483 38.26 48.80 -56.13
N GLU A 484 39.09 49.24 -57.07
CA GLU A 484 40.37 49.85 -56.75
C GLU A 484 40.04 51.05 -55.86
N VAL A 485 40.11 50.82 -54.55
CA VAL A 485 40.11 51.87 -53.56
C VAL A 485 41.38 52.64 -53.84
N LYS A 486 41.24 53.66 -54.70
CA LYS A 486 42.29 54.65 -54.93
C LYS A 486 42.64 55.20 -53.57
N SER A 487 43.77 54.75 -53.06
CA SER A 487 44.39 55.32 -51.88
C SER A 487 44.82 56.71 -52.28
N GLU A 488 43.94 57.70 -52.02
CA GLU A 488 44.29 59.09 -52.17
C GLU A 488 45.53 59.34 -51.30
N PRO A 489 46.66 59.77 -51.89
CA PRO A 489 47.84 60.06 -51.11
C PRO A 489 47.57 61.30 -50.26
N MET A 490 47.79 61.18 -48.95
CA MET A 490 47.85 62.32 -48.02
C MET A 490 49.07 63.21 -48.28
#